data_AF-A0AAN7RLV4-F1
#
_entry.id   AF-A0AAN7RLV4-F1
#
_cell.length_a   1.000
_cell.length_b   1.000
_cell.length_c   1.000
_cell.angle_alpha   90.00
_cell.angle_beta   90.00
_cell.angle_gamma   90.00
#
_symmetry.space_group_name_H-M   'P 1'
#
loop_
_entity.id
_entity.type
_entity.pdbx_description
1 polymer ?
#
loop_
_entity_poly.entity_id
_entity_poly.type
_entity_poly.pdbx_seq_one_letter_code
_entity_poly.pdbx_strand_id
1 'polypeptide(L)'
;MAGWCRLWIYNYGIVAKALYELLKNNPTQPLWSSEAQNALKTLKKEPMKALALPDVTKPFWLFSHDKQGIALGVLAQRLGLCKRAVAYFSKQLDKVSKGWPGCLRAVAAVVLNIREARKFTLGQKNHSAVSAILEQYGNNWLSPSRFLRYQAILVEPDDVTIEVTNVTNPASFLTSRFTDGSSFIRQGIRKAAYAGTTASKVIDSQSLPAGTSAQKAEIIALTRALELAKGKKKVYGQTPNMPLESAIWKERGLLTAPGRQIKHAEEILHPLEAVQLPTKVAITHCRGRPKGNADQEKGHSLADYEANYEAAERIRKILTLIPGNRSRSLGDQENVAYSRADKELIEEMGGQVPFKGWAHLSDGRIIIPAKQVRGVVKEHRNKTHWGADSLYQFLHQKLIGRNLYTTV
;
A
#
# COMPACT_ATOMS: atom_id res chain seq x y z
N MET A 1 23.82 42.26 -7.83
CA MET A 1 24.49 42.07 -6.52
C MET A 1 24.18 40.72 -5.88
N ALA A 2 22.92 40.33 -5.64
CA ALA A 2 22.57 39.06 -4.97
C ALA A 2 23.13 37.79 -5.64
N GLY A 3 23.38 37.81 -6.96
CA GLY A 3 23.99 36.69 -7.69
C GLY A 3 25.41 36.33 -7.24
N TRP A 4 26.18 37.30 -6.70
CA TRP A 4 27.51 37.04 -6.13
C TRP A 4 27.41 36.22 -4.84
N CYS A 5 26.36 36.45 -4.05
CA CYS A 5 26.11 35.76 -2.78
C CYS A 5 25.34 34.44 -2.94
N ARG A 6 25.09 33.98 -4.18
CA ARG A 6 24.24 32.80 -4.44
C ARG A 6 24.72 31.52 -3.74
N LEU A 7 26.02 31.38 -3.51
CA LEU A 7 26.62 30.22 -2.85
C LEU A 7 26.37 30.20 -1.33
N TRP A 8 26.00 31.35 -0.75
CA TRP A 8 25.69 31.52 0.68
C TRP A 8 24.19 31.43 0.97
N ILE A 9 23.34 31.44 -0.06
CA ILE A 9 21.89 31.51 0.08
C ILE A 9 21.29 30.14 -0.25
N TYR A 10 20.75 29.48 0.77
CA TYR A 10 19.97 28.26 0.57
C TYR A 10 18.75 28.54 -0.32
N ASN A 11 18.47 27.66 -1.28
CA ASN A 11 17.37 27.79 -2.24
C ASN A 11 17.39 29.06 -3.10
N TYR A 12 18.55 29.70 -3.31
CA TYR A 12 18.67 30.94 -4.08
C TYR A 12 17.87 30.92 -5.39
N GLY A 13 18.00 29.88 -6.20
CA GLY A 13 17.34 29.81 -7.51
C GLY A 13 15.82 29.72 -7.43
N ILE A 14 15.25 29.16 -6.35
CA ILE A 14 13.79 29.17 -6.13
C ILE A 14 13.34 30.57 -5.74
N VAL A 15 14.04 31.20 -4.80
CA VAL A 15 13.68 32.54 -4.31
C VAL A 15 13.82 33.56 -5.45
N ALA A 16 14.93 33.52 -6.18
CA ALA A 16 15.21 34.43 -7.28
C ALA A 16 14.35 34.17 -8.53
N LYS A 17 13.65 33.03 -8.62
CA LYS A 17 12.86 32.65 -9.82
C LYS A 17 11.84 33.72 -10.20
N ALA A 18 11.05 34.19 -9.23
CA ALA A 18 10.04 35.22 -9.46
C ALA A 18 10.65 36.52 -10.00
N LEU A 19 11.85 36.89 -9.53
CA LEU A 19 12.57 38.07 -10.00
C LEU A 19 13.06 37.92 -11.45
N TYR A 20 13.54 36.73 -11.83
CA TYR A 20 13.93 36.45 -13.21
C TYR A 20 12.73 36.41 -14.17
N GLU A 21 11.58 35.89 -13.71
CA GLU A 21 10.35 35.85 -14.51
C GLU A 21 9.79 37.25 -14.79
N LEU A 22 9.89 38.18 -13.82
CA LEU A 22 9.55 39.59 -14.05
C LEU A 22 10.36 40.20 -15.19
N LEU A 23 11.68 40.02 -15.17
CA LEU A 23 12.58 40.56 -16.20
C LEU A 23 12.35 39.94 -17.57
N LYS A 24 11.94 38.67 -17.61
CA LYS A 24 11.68 37.95 -18.86
C LYS A 24 10.41 38.45 -19.56
N ASN A 25 9.40 38.86 -18.80
CA ASN A 25 8.10 39.25 -19.35
C ASN A 25 8.06 40.74 -19.71
N ASN A 26 8.67 41.63 -18.91
CA ASN A 26 8.66 43.08 -19.14
C ASN A 26 10.02 43.69 -18.76
N PRO A 27 11.02 43.66 -19.65
CA PRO A 27 12.39 44.07 -19.32
C PRO A 27 12.55 45.58 -19.08
N THR A 28 11.66 46.41 -19.63
CA THR A 28 11.74 47.87 -19.56
C THR A 28 10.91 48.49 -18.42
N GLN A 29 9.82 47.85 -18.01
CA GLN A 29 8.96 48.28 -16.89
C GLN A 29 8.41 47.06 -16.14
N PRO A 30 9.16 46.51 -15.17
CA PRO A 30 8.71 45.34 -14.42
C PRO A 30 7.56 45.73 -13.47
N LEU A 31 6.38 45.17 -13.72
CA LEU A 31 5.25 45.20 -12.78
C LEU A 31 5.59 44.32 -11.58
N TRP A 32 5.81 44.92 -10.42
CA TRP A 32 6.16 44.17 -9.20
C TRP A 32 4.98 43.34 -8.70
N SER A 33 5.09 42.01 -8.81
CA SER A 33 4.16 41.11 -8.14
C SER A 33 4.46 41.02 -6.64
N SER A 34 3.44 40.65 -5.86
CA SER A 34 3.60 40.37 -4.42
C SER A 34 4.64 39.28 -4.16
N GLU A 35 4.71 38.28 -5.04
CA GLU A 35 5.68 37.18 -5.00
C GLU A 35 7.11 37.66 -5.22
N ALA A 36 7.34 38.52 -6.22
CA ALA A 36 8.65 39.09 -6.49
C ALA A 36 9.11 40.02 -5.36
N GLN A 37 8.19 40.80 -4.79
CA GLN A 37 8.50 41.68 -3.67
C GLN A 37 8.82 40.88 -2.40
N ASN A 38 8.12 39.78 -2.16
CA ASN A 38 8.45 38.83 -1.09
C ASN A 38 9.80 38.14 -1.34
N ALA A 39 10.09 37.70 -2.56
CA ALA A 39 11.38 37.14 -2.93
C ALA A 39 12.53 38.11 -2.63
N LEU A 40 12.38 39.39 -3.01
CA LEU A 40 13.38 40.42 -2.71
C LEU A 40 13.54 40.63 -1.19
N LYS A 41 12.44 40.69 -0.44
CA LYS A 41 12.48 40.79 1.03
C LYS A 41 13.20 39.60 1.66
N THR A 42 12.92 38.38 1.19
CA THR A 42 13.60 37.16 1.65
C THR A 42 15.09 37.21 1.35
N LEU A 43 15.50 37.60 0.13
CA LEU A 43 16.92 37.73 -0.21
C LEU A 43 17.65 38.81 0.61
N LYS A 44 16.94 39.88 1.02
CA LYS A 44 17.49 40.89 1.92
C LYS A 44 17.59 40.42 3.37
N LYS A 45 16.70 39.52 3.81
CA LYS A 45 16.61 39.03 5.19
C LYS A 45 17.46 37.79 5.46
N GLU A 46 17.71 36.95 4.46
CA GLU A 46 18.57 35.77 4.62
C GLU A 46 19.99 36.24 5.02
N PRO A 47 20.43 35.99 6.27
CA PRO A 47 21.76 36.39 6.69
C PRO A 47 22.78 35.62 5.88
N MET A 48 23.90 36.25 5.50
CA MET A 48 25.04 35.52 4.95
C MET A 48 25.56 34.57 6.03
N LYS A 49 25.05 33.34 6.04
CA LYS A 49 25.51 32.30 6.98
C LYS A 49 26.96 31.99 6.66
N ALA A 50 27.80 31.98 7.69
CA ALA A 50 29.23 31.73 7.54
C ALA A 50 29.48 30.30 7.03
N LEU A 51 29.76 30.17 5.73
CA LEU A 51 30.21 28.94 5.10
C LEU A 51 31.59 28.55 5.63
N ALA A 52 31.88 27.25 5.65
CA ALA A 52 33.23 26.76 5.88
C ALA A 52 34.08 26.97 4.61
N LEU A 53 35.36 27.27 4.79
CA LEU A 53 36.32 27.18 3.70
C LEU A 53 36.49 25.69 3.30
N PRO A 54 36.55 25.37 2.01
CA PRO A 54 36.80 24.01 1.55
C PRO A 54 38.18 23.54 1.98
N ASP A 55 38.23 22.44 2.73
CA ASP A 55 39.46 21.78 3.14
C ASP A 55 39.66 20.50 2.32
N VAL A 56 40.52 20.54 1.31
CA VAL A 56 40.73 19.41 0.40
C VAL A 56 41.32 18.16 1.06
N THR A 57 41.80 18.26 2.30
CA THR A 57 42.31 17.10 3.06
C THR A 57 41.19 16.27 3.69
N LYS A 58 39.95 16.79 3.72
CA LYS A 58 38.79 16.14 4.36
C LYS A 58 37.76 15.69 3.32
N PRO A 59 37.03 14.59 3.60
CA PRO A 59 35.98 14.12 2.70
C PRO A 59 34.83 15.14 2.60
N PHE A 60 34.28 15.26 1.39
CA PHE A 60 33.15 16.13 1.09
C PHE A 60 31.84 15.34 0.98
N TRP A 61 30.76 15.94 1.47
CA TRP A 61 29.44 15.34 1.48
C TRP A 61 28.51 16.22 0.65
N LEU A 62 27.90 15.65 -0.38
CA LEU A 62 27.00 16.37 -1.26
C LEU A 62 25.56 15.89 -1.09
N PHE A 63 24.73 16.74 -0.51
CA PHE A 63 23.29 16.52 -0.45
C PHE A 63 22.62 17.16 -1.65
N SER A 64 21.75 16.42 -2.34
CA SER A 64 21.09 16.88 -3.56
C SER A 64 19.59 16.65 -3.49
N HIS A 65 18.82 17.61 -3.98
CA HIS A 65 17.37 17.54 -4.07
C HIS A 65 16.87 18.33 -5.29
N ASP A 66 15.73 17.95 -5.85
CA ASP A 66 15.07 18.70 -6.93
C ASP A 66 13.75 19.31 -6.42
N LYS A 67 13.53 20.59 -6.74
CA LYS A 67 12.25 21.25 -6.45
C LYS A 67 11.92 22.26 -7.53
N GLN A 68 10.69 22.17 -8.06
CA GLN A 68 10.18 23.07 -9.11
C GLN A 68 11.08 23.18 -10.36
N GLY A 69 11.73 22.08 -10.75
CA GLY A 69 12.63 22.06 -11.90
C GLY A 69 13.98 22.75 -11.66
N ILE A 70 14.37 22.92 -10.39
CA ILE A 70 15.65 23.46 -9.95
C ILE A 70 16.36 22.40 -9.12
N ALA A 71 17.58 22.08 -9.51
CA ALA A 71 18.52 21.27 -8.77
C ALA A 71 19.07 22.10 -7.61
N LEU A 72 18.88 21.60 -6.39
CA LEU A 72 19.37 22.19 -5.16
C LEU A 72 20.43 21.27 -4.56
N GLY A 73 21.54 21.84 -4.15
CA GLY A 73 22.65 21.09 -3.58
C GLY A 73 23.20 21.77 -2.33
N VAL A 74 23.69 20.98 -1.39
CA VAL A 74 24.48 21.44 -0.25
C VAL A 74 25.76 20.64 -0.22
N LEU A 75 26.89 21.31 -0.43
CA LEU A 75 28.21 20.75 -0.22
C LEU A 75 28.60 21.03 1.24
N ALA A 76 28.99 20.00 1.98
CA ALA A 76 29.34 20.12 3.39
C ALA A 76 30.60 19.31 3.73
N GLN A 77 31.29 19.74 4.79
CA GLN A 77 32.41 19.03 5.38
C GLN A 77 32.23 18.91 6.88
N ARG A 78 32.87 17.88 7.46
CA ARG A 78 32.86 17.67 8.91
C ARG A 78 33.78 18.69 9.59
N LEU A 79 33.24 19.43 10.54
CA LEU A 79 33.95 20.32 11.44
C LEU A 79 33.62 19.90 12.88
N GLY A 80 34.50 19.10 13.49
CA GLY A 80 34.25 18.46 14.78
C GLY A 80 33.16 17.38 14.71
N LEU A 81 32.10 17.53 15.53
CA LEU A 81 30.93 16.63 15.54
C LEU A 81 29.84 17.02 14.53
N CYS A 82 29.92 18.21 13.95
CA CYS A 82 28.89 18.76 13.07
C CYS A 82 29.36 18.79 11.60
N LYS A 83 28.41 18.76 10.67
CA LYS A 83 28.67 19.05 9.25
C LYS A 83 28.38 20.51 9.00
N ARG A 84 29.34 21.23 8.44
CA ARG A 84 29.20 22.65 8.08
C ARG A 84 29.13 22.78 6.56
N ALA A 85 28.21 23.62 6.08
CA ALA A 85 28.08 23.87 4.66
C ALA A 85 29.29 24.67 4.14
N VAL A 86 29.86 24.20 3.03
CA VAL A 86 30.91 24.85 2.25
C VAL A 86 30.30 25.67 1.13
N ALA A 87 29.24 25.17 0.49
CA ALA A 87 28.53 25.89 -0.58
C ALA A 87 27.09 25.40 -0.75
N TYR A 88 26.21 26.31 -1.15
CA TYR A 88 24.86 26.00 -1.63
C TYR A 88 24.79 26.10 -3.15
N PHE A 89 24.25 25.07 -3.79
CA PHE A 89 24.03 25.03 -5.23
C PHE A 89 22.55 25.21 -5.55
N SER A 90 22.28 25.99 -6.59
CA SER A 90 20.96 26.14 -7.14
C SER A 90 21.06 26.34 -8.65
N LYS A 91 20.71 25.31 -9.41
CA LYS A 91 20.84 25.29 -10.87
C LYS A 91 19.53 24.87 -11.52
N GLN A 92 19.16 25.58 -12.56
CA GLN A 92 17.96 25.24 -13.32
C GLN A 92 18.20 23.97 -14.12
N LEU A 93 17.27 23.02 -14.05
CA LEU A 93 17.28 21.84 -14.92
C LEU A 93 16.99 22.26 -16.37
N ASP A 94 17.55 21.55 -17.34
CA ASP A 94 17.24 21.76 -18.76
C ASP A 94 15.76 21.46 -19.05
N LYS A 95 15.24 21.99 -20.16
CA LYS A 95 13.82 21.86 -20.53
C LYS A 95 13.36 20.41 -20.60
N VAL A 96 14.22 19.50 -21.08
CA VAL A 96 13.90 18.07 -21.17
C VAL A 96 13.83 17.45 -19.78
N SER A 97 14.87 17.66 -18.96
CA SER A 97 14.90 17.11 -17.61
C SER A 97 13.76 17.62 -16.73
N LYS A 98 13.30 18.86 -16.92
CA LYS A 98 12.12 19.38 -16.22
C LYS A 98 10.83 18.60 -16.49
N GLY A 99 10.72 17.98 -17.67
CA GLY A 99 9.57 17.17 -18.06
C GLY A 99 9.61 15.74 -17.52
N TRP A 100 10.69 15.32 -16.87
CA TRP A 100 10.86 13.96 -16.38
C TRP A 100 10.11 13.69 -15.05
N PRO A 101 9.83 12.40 -14.76
CA PRO A 101 9.35 11.99 -13.44
C PRO A 101 10.35 12.36 -12.33
N GLY A 102 9.85 12.49 -11.10
CA GLY A 102 10.61 13.03 -9.97
C GLY A 102 11.92 12.28 -9.69
N CYS A 103 11.94 10.94 -9.80
CA CYS A 103 13.14 10.14 -9.60
C CYS A 103 14.25 10.47 -10.62
N LEU A 104 13.92 10.63 -11.90
CA LEU A 104 14.87 11.00 -12.95
C LEU A 104 15.29 12.46 -12.85
N ARG A 105 14.39 13.35 -12.39
CA ARG A 105 14.76 14.73 -12.04
C ARG A 105 15.75 14.80 -10.90
N ALA A 106 15.59 13.95 -9.88
CA ALA A 106 16.56 13.84 -8.79
C ALA A 106 17.93 13.38 -9.30
N VAL A 107 17.98 12.39 -10.20
CA VAL A 107 19.23 11.95 -10.86
C VAL A 107 19.87 13.11 -11.62
N ALA A 108 19.10 13.83 -12.45
CA ALA A 108 19.60 14.99 -13.19
C ALA A 108 20.13 16.09 -12.25
N ALA A 109 19.43 16.34 -11.14
CA ALA A 109 19.84 17.30 -10.13
C ALA A 109 21.16 16.91 -9.47
N VAL A 110 21.34 15.63 -9.15
CA VAL A 110 22.59 15.13 -8.57
C VAL A 110 23.75 15.28 -9.55
N VAL A 111 23.58 14.88 -10.81
CA VAL A 111 24.61 15.03 -11.85
C VAL A 111 25.04 16.50 -12.00
N LEU A 112 24.08 17.43 -12.01
CA LEU A 112 24.39 18.87 -12.05
C LEU A 112 25.14 19.33 -10.80
N ASN A 113 24.70 18.90 -9.63
CA ASN A 113 25.33 19.29 -8.36
C ASN A 113 26.74 18.70 -8.22
N ILE A 114 27.01 17.48 -8.68
CA ILE A 114 28.36 16.89 -8.70
C ILE A 114 29.29 17.74 -9.57
N ARG A 115 28.84 18.14 -10.77
CA ARG A 115 29.63 19.00 -11.65
C ARG A 115 29.97 20.34 -11.02
N GLU A 116 29.06 20.92 -10.25
CA GLU A 116 29.32 22.17 -9.52
C GLU A 116 30.22 21.92 -8.30
N ALA A 117 30.02 20.83 -7.57
CA ALA A 117 30.84 20.44 -6.41
C ALA A 117 32.30 20.19 -6.78
N ARG A 118 32.57 19.57 -7.94
CA ARG A 118 33.94 19.30 -8.43
C ARG A 118 34.80 20.56 -8.56
N LYS A 119 34.18 21.73 -8.77
CA LYS A 119 34.88 23.03 -8.80
C LYS A 119 35.45 23.42 -7.44
N PHE A 120 34.94 22.84 -6.36
CA PHE A 120 35.38 23.07 -4.98
C PHE A 120 36.23 21.91 -4.45
N THR A 121 35.96 20.68 -4.90
CA THR A 121 36.63 19.49 -4.35
C THR A 121 37.94 19.13 -5.07
N LEU A 122 38.25 19.77 -6.20
CA LEU A 122 39.49 19.54 -6.97
C LEU A 122 39.78 18.04 -7.25
N GLY A 123 38.73 17.24 -7.48
CA GLY A 123 38.84 15.80 -7.76
C GLY A 123 38.95 14.90 -6.52
N GLN A 124 38.77 15.43 -5.30
CA GLN A 124 38.68 14.62 -4.08
C GLN A 124 37.35 13.88 -3.95
N LYS A 125 37.38 12.76 -3.21
CA LYS A 125 36.25 11.85 -3.01
C LYS A 125 35.04 12.56 -2.37
N ASN A 126 33.91 12.48 -3.06
CA ASN A 126 32.62 13.02 -2.70
C ASN A 126 31.63 11.89 -2.45
N HIS A 127 30.85 11.96 -1.37
CA HIS A 127 29.77 11.00 -1.14
C HIS A 127 28.46 11.53 -1.77
N SER A 128 27.84 10.80 -2.71
CA SER A 128 26.60 11.22 -3.41
C SER A 128 25.68 10.06 -3.84
N ALA A 129 24.38 10.12 -3.58
CA ALA A 129 23.47 8.97 -3.55
C ALA A 129 22.54 8.79 -4.78
N VAL A 130 22.89 8.06 -5.88
CA VAL A 130 21.89 7.75 -6.96
C VAL A 130 22.09 6.56 -7.95
N SER A 131 23.10 5.68 -7.84
CA SER A 131 23.39 4.72 -8.95
C SER A 131 22.24 3.77 -9.31
N ALA A 132 21.53 3.21 -8.32
CA ALA A 132 20.51 2.18 -8.54
C ALA A 132 19.35 2.61 -9.46
N ILE A 133 19.00 3.90 -9.48
CA ILE A 133 17.90 4.42 -10.31
C ILE A 133 18.32 4.53 -11.78
N LEU A 134 19.60 4.86 -12.03
CA LEU A 134 20.14 5.00 -13.39
C LEU A 134 20.20 3.63 -14.07
N GLU A 135 20.65 2.60 -13.35
CA GLU A 135 20.78 1.24 -13.89
C GLU A 135 19.43 0.59 -14.19
N GLN A 136 18.43 0.80 -13.32
CA GLN A 136 17.12 0.15 -13.48
C GLN A 136 16.21 0.85 -14.50
N TYR A 137 16.28 2.19 -14.62
CA TYR A 137 15.31 2.98 -15.41
C TYR A 137 15.93 3.86 -16.48
N GLY A 138 17.27 3.99 -16.54
CA GLY A 138 17.95 4.92 -17.44
C GLY A 138 17.68 4.64 -18.92
N ASN A 139 17.71 3.36 -19.32
CA ASN A 139 17.62 2.95 -20.73
C ASN A 139 16.28 3.27 -21.40
N ASN A 140 15.20 3.41 -20.63
CA ASN A 140 13.86 3.67 -21.18
C ASN A 140 13.53 5.16 -21.31
N TRP A 141 14.25 6.03 -20.59
CA TRP A 141 13.91 7.46 -20.46
C TRP A 141 15.04 8.41 -20.87
N LEU A 142 16.28 7.92 -20.98
CA LEU A 142 17.44 8.69 -21.37
C LEU A 142 17.84 8.31 -22.79
N SER A 143 18.18 9.31 -23.62
CA SER A 143 18.87 9.02 -24.87
C SER A 143 20.23 8.37 -24.59
N PRO A 144 20.74 7.50 -25.47
CA PRO A 144 22.03 6.83 -25.26
C PRO A 144 23.17 7.80 -24.92
N SER A 145 23.25 8.94 -25.62
CA SER A 145 24.27 9.97 -25.35
C SER A 145 24.13 10.60 -23.96
N ARG A 146 22.90 10.74 -23.44
CA ARG A 146 22.66 11.33 -22.10
C ARG A 146 22.89 10.31 -21.00
N PHE A 147 22.50 9.05 -21.24
CA PHE A 147 22.79 7.93 -20.35
C PHE A 147 24.30 7.78 -20.12
N LEU A 148 25.08 7.69 -21.20
CA LEU A 148 26.55 7.61 -21.13
C LEU A 148 27.16 8.80 -20.37
N ARG A 149 26.69 10.02 -20.63
CA ARG A 149 27.15 11.21 -19.90
C ARG A 149 26.84 11.16 -18.40
N TYR A 150 25.73 10.57 -18.00
CA TYR A 150 25.36 10.44 -16.58
C TYR A 150 26.14 9.31 -15.92
N GLN A 151 26.31 8.18 -16.62
CA GLN A 151 27.13 7.06 -16.18
C GLN A 151 28.59 7.46 -15.96
N ALA A 152 29.18 8.23 -16.89
CA ALA A 152 30.54 8.75 -16.76
C ALA A 152 30.75 9.69 -15.56
N ILE A 153 29.68 10.26 -15.01
CA ILE A 153 29.75 11.16 -13.85
C ILE A 153 29.44 10.42 -12.55
N LEU A 154 28.52 9.47 -12.59
CA LEU A 154 28.00 8.79 -11.40
C LEU A 154 28.70 7.46 -11.09
N VAL A 155 29.22 6.77 -12.10
CA VAL A 155 29.66 5.37 -11.97
C VAL A 155 31.15 5.21 -12.26
N GLU A 156 31.67 5.89 -13.30
CA GLU A 156 33.07 5.72 -13.74
C GLU A 156 34.16 6.33 -12.82
N PRO A 157 33.94 7.43 -12.08
CA PRO A 157 35.05 8.10 -11.42
C PRO A 157 35.23 7.70 -9.94
N ASP A 158 36.48 7.44 -9.54
CA ASP A 158 36.88 7.06 -8.16
C ASP A 158 36.64 8.15 -7.10
N ASP A 159 36.31 9.37 -7.54
CA ASP A 159 36.04 10.54 -6.73
C ASP A 159 34.58 10.65 -6.28
N VAL A 160 33.72 9.68 -6.59
CA VAL A 160 32.32 9.66 -6.13
C VAL A 160 31.99 8.32 -5.47
N THR A 161 31.57 8.35 -4.21
CA THR A 161 31.09 7.19 -3.46
C THR A 161 29.60 7.33 -3.20
N ILE A 162 28.84 6.32 -3.59
CA ILE A 162 27.38 6.40 -3.54
C ILE A 162 26.87 5.76 -2.27
N GLU A 163 26.44 6.59 -1.32
CA GLU A 163 25.79 6.10 -0.09
C GLU A 163 24.29 6.24 -0.17
N VAL A 164 23.57 5.12 -0.04
CA VAL A 164 22.11 5.15 0.12
C VAL A 164 21.82 5.76 1.48
N THR A 165 21.43 7.04 1.49
CA THR A 165 20.82 7.60 2.69
C THR A 165 19.40 7.04 2.77
N ASN A 166 19.08 6.43 3.91
CA ASN A 166 17.71 6.12 4.26
C ASN A 166 17.01 7.47 4.47
N VAL A 167 16.63 8.14 3.37
CA VAL A 167 15.58 9.16 3.40
C VAL A 167 14.39 8.40 3.93
N THR A 168 14.18 8.49 5.24
CA THR A 168 12.97 8.03 5.90
C THR A 168 11.84 8.53 5.04
N ASN A 169 11.14 7.58 4.42
CA ASN A 169 10.02 7.88 3.57
C ASN A 169 9.17 8.90 4.32
N PRO A 170 8.93 10.13 3.82
CA PRO A 170 8.14 11.12 4.55
C PRO A 170 6.78 10.58 4.98
N ALA A 171 6.34 9.51 4.30
CA ALA A 171 5.16 8.75 4.61
C ALA A 171 5.21 7.97 5.95
N SER A 172 6.39 7.70 6.51
CA SER A 172 6.57 7.08 7.84
C SER A 172 6.22 8.01 8.99
N PHE A 173 6.11 9.32 8.75
CA PHE A 173 5.74 10.33 9.74
C PHE A 173 4.26 10.76 9.67
N LEU A 174 3.51 10.23 8.71
CA LEU A 174 2.09 10.52 8.55
C LEU A 174 1.27 9.38 9.16
N THR A 175 0.07 9.69 9.67
CA THR A 175 -0.87 8.69 10.20
C THR A 175 -1.18 7.66 9.11
N SER A 176 -0.53 6.50 9.18
CA SER A 176 -0.60 5.46 8.17
C SER A 176 -1.96 4.79 8.24
N ARG A 177 -2.64 4.75 7.08
CA ARG A 177 -3.79 3.88 6.87
C ARG A 177 -3.33 2.64 6.14
N PHE A 178 -3.91 1.51 6.49
CA PHE A 178 -3.60 0.21 5.90
C PHE A 178 -4.81 -0.28 5.14
N THR A 179 -4.58 -0.98 4.04
CA THR A 179 -5.63 -1.60 3.25
C THR A 179 -5.25 -3.02 2.90
N ASP A 180 -6.22 -3.91 2.98
CA ASP A 180 -6.06 -5.29 2.53
C ASP A 180 -7.35 -5.83 1.91
N GLY A 181 -7.20 -6.84 1.05
CA GLY A 181 -8.28 -7.54 0.39
C GLY A 181 -8.08 -9.05 0.49
N SER A 182 -9.12 -9.75 0.94
CA SER A 182 -9.09 -11.21 1.07
C SER A 182 -9.98 -11.86 0.02
N SER A 183 -9.57 -13.03 -0.48
CA SER A 183 -10.40 -13.92 -1.31
C SER A 183 -10.03 -15.37 -1.07
N PHE A 184 -11.01 -16.19 -0.69
CA PHE A 184 -10.84 -17.63 -0.49
C PHE A 184 -12.09 -18.42 -0.86
N ILE A 185 -11.93 -19.72 -1.12
CA ILE A 185 -13.05 -20.62 -1.43
C ILE A 185 -13.53 -21.26 -0.14
N ARG A 186 -14.83 -21.18 0.15
CA ARG A 186 -15.47 -21.87 1.27
C ARG A 186 -16.80 -22.44 0.79
N GLN A 187 -17.01 -23.74 0.98
CA GLN A 187 -18.19 -24.47 0.50
C GLN A 187 -18.42 -24.29 -1.03
N GLY A 188 -17.34 -24.35 -1.82
CA GLY A 188 -17.41 -24.21 -3.27
C GLY A 188 -17.63 -22.78 -3.80
N ILE A 189 -17.88 -21.80 -2.93
CA ILE A 189 -18.10 -20.40 -3.32
C ILE A 189 -16.85 -19.59 -2.98
N ARG A 190 -16.34 -18.84 -3.98
CA ARG A 190 -15.28 -17.85 -3.78
C ARG A 190 -15.85 -16.64 -3.05
N LYS A 191 -15.46 -16.47 -1.79
CA LYS A 191 -15.81 -15.34 -0.94
C LYS A 191 -14.66 -14.33 -0.94
N ALA A 192 -14.99 -13.06 -0.84
CA ALA A 192 -14.00 -11.98 -0.80
C ALA A 192 -14.53 -10.79 -0.01
N ALA A 193 -13.61 -9.97 0.50
CA ALA A 193 -13.91 -8.71 1.18
C ALA A 193 -12.70 -7.79 1.15
N TYR A 194 -12.92 -6.53 1.52
CA TYR A 194 -11.86 -5.55 1.72
C TYR A 194 -11.93 -4.96 3.12
N ALA A 195 -10.79 -4.45 3.60
CA ALA A 195 -10.70 -3.67 4.82
C ALA A 195 -9.70 -2.51 4.68
N GLY A 196 -10.00 -1.43 5.38
CA GLY A 196 -9.17 -0.24 5.52
C GLY A 196 -9.07 0.17 6.99
N THR A 197 -7.87 0.23 7.55
CA THR A 197 -7.65 0.37 9.00
C THR A 197 -6.60 1.46 9.31
N THR A 198 -6.52 1.86 10.57
CA THR A 198 -5.31 2.43 11.18
C THR A 198 -4.60 1.35 11.99
N ALA A 199 -3.52 1.71 12.70
CA ALA A 199 -2.84 0.81 13.64
C ALA A 199 -3.76 0.17 14.70
N SER A 200 -4.92 0.77 15.00
CA SER A 200 -5.79 0.35 16.10
C SER A 200 -7.28 0.32 15.78
N LYS A 201 -7.72 0.83 14.63
CA LYS A 201 -9.15 0.99 14.33
C LYS A 201 -9.48 0.63 12.89
N VAL A 202 -10.59 -0.08 12.70
CA VAL A 202 -11.21 -0.29 11.39
C VAL A 202 -11.91 1.00 10.96
N ILE A 203 -11.54 1.49 9.78
CA ILE A 203 -12.09 2.73 9.20
C ILE A 203 -13.23 2.40 8.24
N ASP A 204 -13.04 1.36 7.44
CA ASP A 204 -14.02 0.86 6.47
C ASP A 204 -13.73 -0.62 6.20
N SER A 205 -14.76 -1.44 6.07
CA SER A 205 -14.64 -2.86 5.72
C SER A 205 -15.96 -3.35 5.14
N GLN A 206 -15.89 -4.19 4.11
CA GLN A 206 -17.09 -4.73 3.48
C GLN A 206 -16.85 -6.02 2.71
N SER A 207 -17.80 -6.95 2.81
CA SER A 207 -17.88 -8.10 1.92
C SER A 207 -18.10 -7.72 0.44
N LEU A 208 -17.43 -8.44 -0.46
CA LEU A 208 -17.48 -8.25 -1.91
C LEU A 208 -18.36 -9.33 -2.58
N PRO A 209 -18.81 -9.11 -3.83
CA PRO A 209 -19.55 -10.11 -4.60
C PRO A 209 -18.80 -11.45 -4.71
N ALA A 210 -19.55 -12.55 -4.68
CA ALA A 210 -18.98 -13.88 -4.88
C ALA A 210 -18.28 -13.96 -6.25
N GLY A 211 -17.13 -14.63 -6.31
CA GLY A 211 -16.30 -14.70 -7.53
C GLY A 211 -15.22 -13.62 -7.64
N THR A 212 -15.18 -12.64 -6.74
CA THR A 212 -14.11 -11.62 -6.70
C THR A 212 -12.77 -12.24 -6.32
N SER A 213 -11.71 -11.98 -7.10
CA SER A 213 -10.35 -12.46 -6.86
C SER A 213 -9.65 -11.67 -5.73
N ALA A 214 -8.56 -12.21 -5.17
CA ALA A 214 -7.78 -11.53 -4.13
C ALA A 214 -7.23 -10.19 -4.64
N GLN A 215 -6.62 -10.20 -5.81
CA GLN A 215 -6.12 -8.98 -6.45
C GLN A 215 -7.20 -7.92 -6.66
N LYS A 216 -8.39 -8.33 -7.12
CA LYS A 216 -9.52 -7.40 -7.29
C LYS A 216 -10.02 -6.86 -5.96
N ALA A 217 -10.06 -7.68 -4.91
CA ALA A 217 -10.44 -7.25 -3.58
C ALA A 217 -9.46 -6.20 -3.01
N GLU A 218 -8.16 -6.42 -3.19
CA GLU A 218 -7.12 -5.48 -2.78
C GLU A 218 -7.19 -4.15 -3.56
N ILE A 219 -7.48 -4.18 -4.86
CA ILE A 219 -7.70 -2.98 -5.69
C ILE A 219 -8.91 -2.18 -5.19
N ILE A 220 -10.01 -2.86 -4.83
CA ILE A 220 -11.19 -2.21 -4.27
C ILE A 220 -10.88 -1.60 -2.90
N ALA A 221 -10.10 -2.29 -2.06
CA ALA A 221 -9.64 -1.79 -0.77
C ALA A 221 -8.89 -0.45 -0.91
N LEU A 222 -7.93 -0.39 -1.83
CA LEU A 222 -7.17 0.83 -2.12
C LEU A 222 -8.08 1.95 -2.61
N THR A 223 -8.97 1.65 -3.54
CA THR A 223 -9.87 2.64 -4.15
C THR A 223 -10.75 3.29 -3.10
N ARG A 224 -11.36 2.49 -2.21
CA ARG A 224 -12.16 2.98 -1.07
C ARG A 224 -11.36 3.83 -0.11
N ALA A 225 -10.13 3.41 0.19
CA ALA A 225 -9.22 4.21 1.00
C ALA A 225 -8.94 5.59 0.38
N LEU A 226 -8.68 5.65 -0.92
CA LEU A 226 -8.42 6.90 -1.64
C LEU A 226 -9.64 7.83 -1.67
N GLU A 227 -10.84 7.27 -1.88
CA GLU A 227 -12.12 8.00 -1.80
C GLU A 227 -12.32 8.63 -0.40
N LEU A 228 -12.09 7.87 0.66
CA LEU A 228 -12.15 8.35 2.05
C LEU A 228 -11.02 9.34 2.40
N ALA A 229 -10.03 9.50 1.53
CA ALA A 229 -8.96 10.49 1.63
C ALA A 229 -9.22 11.80 0.87
N LYS A 230 -10.37 11.95 0.19
CA LYS A 230 -10.67 13.16 -0.58
C LYS A 230 -10.38 14.43 0.21
N GLY A 231 -9.56 15.31 -0.37
CA GLY A 231 -9.14 16.59 0.24
C GLY A 231 -8.09 16.51 1.36
N LYS A 232 -7.69 15.32 1.81
CA LYS A 232 -6.76 15.12 2.94
C LYS A 232 -5.35 14.74 2.45
N LYS A 233 -4.33 15.06 3.25
CA LYS A 233 -2.96 14.54 3.07
C LYS A 233 -2.86 13.20 3.78
N LYS A 234 -2.73 12.08 3.06
CA LYS A 234 -2.70 10.75 3.67
C LYS A 234 -1.69 9.81 3.02
N VAL A 235 -1.26 8.83 3.80
CA VAL A 235 -0.37 7.75 3.38
C VAL A 235 -1.10 6.45 3.52
N TYR A 236 -1.02 5.65 2.45
CA TYR A 236 -1.56 4.30 2.42
C TYR A 236 -0.40 3.30 2.38
N GLY A 237 -0.30 2.53 3.45
CA GLY A 237 0.54 1.36 3.55
C GLY A 237 -0.21 0.16 3.01
N GLN A 238 0.34 -0.41 1.94
CA GLN A 238 -0.02 -1.66 1.29
C GLN A 238 -1.16 -1.64 0.28
N THR A 239 -0.77 -2.00 -0.93
CA THR A 239 -1.57 -2.44 -2.06
C THR A 239 -0.74 -3.48 -2.81
N PRO A 240 -1.33 -4.36 -3.63
CA PRO A 240 -0.59 -5.25 -4.51
C PRO A 240 0.23 -4.42 -5.50
N ASN A 241 1.10 -5.10 -6.24
CA ASN A 241 2.13 -4.61 -7.18
C ASN A 241 1.68 -3.68 -8.33
N MET A 242 0.64 -2.86 -8.14
CA MET A 242 -0.13 -2.23 -9.21
C MET A 242 -0.11 -0.68 -9.30
N PRO A 243 0.45 0.14 -8.37
CA PRO A 243 0.38 1.59 -8.56
C PRO A 243 1.26 2.12 -9.70
N LEU A 244 2.44 1.54 -9.93
CA LEU A 244 3.40 2.11 -10.90
C LEU A 244 3.12 1.67 -12.35
N GLU A 245 2.62 0.44 -12.53
CA GLU A 245 2.38 -0.12 -13.87
C GLU A 245 1.03 0.33 -14.46
N SER A 246 0.01 0.58 -13.64
CA SER A 246 -1.34 0.96 -14.11
C SER A 246 -1.39 2.29 -14.87
N ALA A 247 -0.59 3.29 -14.48
CA ALA A 247 -0.46 4.56 -15.21
C ALA A 247 0.13 4.36 -16.62
N ILE A 248 1.09 3.43 -16.75
CA ILE A 248 1.72 3.07 -18.03
C ILE A 248 0.69 2.37 -18.93
N TRP A 249 -0.19 1.53 -18.38
CA TRP A 249 -1.27 0.89 -19.15
C TRP A 249 -2.31 1.89 -19.65
N LYS A 250 -2.62 2.94 -18.87
CA LYS A 250 -3.53 4.01 -19.31
C LYS A 250 -2.94 4.82 -20.47
N GLU A 251 -1.65 5.16 -20.41
CA GLU A 251 -0.96 5.84 -21.52
C GLU A 251 -0.86 4.97 -22.78
N ARG A 252 -0.88 3.63 -22.63
CA ARG A 252 -0.89 2.65 -23.73
C ARG A 252 -2.30 2.24 -24.20
N GLY A 253 -3.35 2.92 -23.76
CA GLY A 253 -4.73 2.64 -24.18
C GLY A 253 -5.32 1.33 -23.63
N LEU A 254 -4.76 0.78 -22.55
CA LEU A 254 -5.16 -0.51 -21.94
C LEU A 254 -5.09 -1.68 -22.93
N LEU A 255 -4.12 -1.62 -23.84
CA LEU A 255 -3.85 -2.66 -24.83
C LEU A 255 -2.69 -3.53 -24.37
N THR A 256 -2.85 -4.84 -24.50
CA THR A 256 -1.77 -5.82 -24.40
C THR A 256 -0.80 -5.64 -25.58
N ALA A 257 0.43 -6.16 -25.48
CA ALA A 257 1.43 -6.12 -26.57
C ALA A 257 0.92 -6.56 -27.96
N PRO A 258 0.02 -7.56 -28.09
CA PRO A 258 -0.62 -7.90 -29.38
C PRO A 258 -1.85 -7.04 -29.75
N GLY A 259 -2.09 -5.90 -29.09
CA GLY A 259 -3.18 -4.97 -29.43
C GLY A 259 -4.57 -5.35 -28.91
N ARG A 260 -4.69 -6.35 -28.02
CA ARG A 260 -5.98 -6.73 -27.43
C ARG A 260 -6.25 -5.95 -26.16
N GLN A 261 -7.51 -5.56 -25.96
CA GLN A 261 -7.96 -4.87 -24.75
C GLN A 261 -7.75 -5.74 -23.49
N ILE A 262 -7.27 -5.13 -22.41
CA ILE A 262 -7.07 -5.83 -21.13
C ILE A 262 -8.43 -6.22 -20.55
N LYS A 263 -8.62 -7.51 -20.27
CA LYS A 263 -9.90 -8.10 -19.80
C LYS A 263 -10.49 -7.44 -18.54
N HIS A 264 -9.66 -6.83 -17.71
CA HIS A 264 -10.05 -6.18 -16.45
C HIS A 264 -9.78 -4.67 -16.44
N ALA A 265 -9.78 -4.03 -17.62
CA ALA A 265 -9.45 -2.61 -17.81
C ALA A 265 -10.17 -1.65 -16.84
N GLU A 266 -11.46 -1.85 -16.58
CA GLU A 266 -12.25 -1.00 -15.66
C GLU A 266 -11.73 -1.04 -14.21
N GLU A 267 -11.26 -2.21 -13.77
CA GLU A 267 -10.70 -2.43 -12.43
C GLU A 267 -9.36 -1.71 -12.27
N ILE A 268 -8.65 -1.44 -13.38
CA ILE A 268 -7.39 -0.69 -13.42
C ILE A 268 -7.62 0.83 -13.43
N LEU A 269 -8.71 1.28 -14.05
CA LEU A 269 -9.01 2.70 -14.21
C LEU A 269 -9.52 3.35 -12.92
N HIS A 270 -10.36 2.64 -12.16
CA HIS A 270 -10.99 3.18 -10.94
C HIS A 270 -9.98 3.68 -9.89
N PRO A 271 -8.89 2.95 -9.57
CA PRO A 271 -7.86 3.43 -8.64
C PRO A 271 -7.10 4.65 -9.17
N LEU A 272 -6.89 4.76 -10.49
CA LEU A 272 -6.15 5.88 -11.11
C LEU A 272 -6.91 7.19 -11.00
N GLU A 273 -8.23 7.16 -11.08
CA GLU A 273 -9.09 8.33 -10.84
C GLU A 273 -9.14 8.66 -9.34
N ALA A 274 -9.31 7.64 -8.50
CA ALA A 274 -9.36 7.81 -7.05
C ALA A 274 -8.05 8.38 -6.48
N VAL A 275 -6.89 8.10 -7.08
CA VAL A 275 -5.58 8.61 -6.64
C VAL A 275 -5.47 10.13 -6.71
N GLN A 276 -6.32 10.79 -7.52
CA GLN A 276 -6.35 12.25 -7.66
C GLN A 276 -7.24 12.93 -6.61
N LEU A 277 -8.05 12.19 -5.86
CA LEU A 277 -8.96 12.73 -4.85
C LEU A 277 -8.23 13.32 -3.62
N PRO A 278 -7.15 12.73 -3.08
CA PRO A 278 -6.39 13.30 -1.98
C PRO A 278 -5.55 14.50 -2.43
N THR A 279 -5.32 15.48 -1.54
CA THR A 279 -4.46 16.65 -1.86
C THR A 279 -2.99 16.26 -1.98
N LYS A 280 -2.55 15.26 -1.22
CA LYS A 280 -1.25 14.59 -1.35
C LYS A 280 -1.41 13.14 -0.90
N VAL A 281 -0.88 12.21 -1.69
CA VAL A 281 -0.93 10.77 -1.38
C VAL A 281 0.44 10.13 -1.61
N ALA A 282 0.82 9.24 -0.69
CA ALA A 282 1.92 8.30 -0.90
C ALA A 282 1.38 6.89 -0.70
N ILE A 283 1.57 6.03 -1.71
CA ILE A 283 1.21 4.62 -1.67
C ILE A 283 2.52 3.83 -1.55
N THR A 284 2.61 2.97 -0.56
CA THR A 284 3.84 2.25 -0.24
C THR A 284 3.55 0.76 -0.15
N HIS A 285 4.32 -0.05 -0.88
CA HIS A 285 4.26 -1.51 -0.78
C HIS A 285 5.30 -1.99 0.23
N CYS A 286 4.88 -2.73 1.25
CA CYS A 286 5.77 -3.36 2.22
C CYS A 286 5.68 -4.86 2.00
N ARG A 287 6.79 -5.51 1.59
CA ARG A 287 6.81 -6.95 1.37
C ARG A 287 6.85 -7.69 2.71
N GLY A 288 5.83 -8.53 2.95
CA GLY A 288 5.76 -9.43 4.09
C GLY A 288 5.33 -8.76 5.40
N ARG A 289 5.24 -9.55 6.48
CA ARG A 289 5.01 -9.01 7.82
C ARG A 289 6.11 -7.99 8.10
N PRO A 290 5.77 -6.71 8.34
CA PRO A 290 6.79 -5.72 8.67
C PRO A 290 7.57 -6.24 9.88
N LYS A 291 8.89 -6.05 9.90
CA LYS A 291 9.71 -6.30 11.08
C LYS A 291 10.28 -4.96 11.53
N GLY A 292 9.92 -4.52 12.73
CA GLY A 292 10.57 -3.40 13.40
C GLY A 292 9.75 -2.11 13.53
N ASN A 293 8.45 -2.11 13.20
CA ASN A 293 7.56 -0.98 13.50
C ASN A 293 6.20 -1.47 14.00
N ALA A 294 5.99 -1.37 15.32
CA ALA A 294 4.84 -1.95 16.01
C ALA A 294 3.48 -1.45 15.47
N ASP A 295 3.37 -0.19 15.04
CA ASP A 295 2.11 0.37 14.56
C ASP A 295 1.80 -0.04 13.12
N GLN A 296 2.83 -0.27 12.31
CA GLN A 296 2.68 -0.81 10.96
C GLN A 296 2.28 -2.29 11.00
N GLU A 297 2.89 -3.07 11.88
CA GLU A 297 2.56 -4.48 12.08
C GLU A 297 1.12 -4.66 12.59
N LYS A 298 0.72 -3.86 13.59
CA LYS A 298 -0.64 -3.89 14.14
C LYS A 298 -1.69 -3.49 13.11
N GLY A 299 -1.47 -2.40 12.38
CA GLY A 299 -2.44 -1.93 11.39
C GLY A 299 -2.61 -2.87 10.21
N HIS A 300 -1.51 -3.46 9.74
CA HIS A 300 -1.53 -4.52 8.74
C HIS A 300 -2.30 -5.74 9.23
N SER A 301 -1.91 -6.28 10.39
CA SER A 301 -2.57 -7.47 10.94
C SER A 301 -4.06 -7.25 11.18
N LEU A 302 -4.47 -6.02 11.52
CA LEU A 302 -5.87 -5.66 11.68
C LEU A 302 -6.61 -5.61 10.34
N ALA A 303 -5.98 -5.09 9.27
CA ALA A 303 -6.57 -5.08 7.94
C ALA A 303 -6.78 -6.51 7.41
N ASP A 304 -5.75 -7.36 7.53
CA ASP A 304 -5.82 -8.77 7.13
C ASP A 304 -6.91 -9.52 7.90
N TYR A 305 -6.95 -9.34 9.22
CA TYR A 305 -7.95 -9.98 10.07
C TYR A 305 -9.36 -9.56 9.67
N GLU A 306 -9.59 -8.26 9.51
CA GLU A 306 -10.90 -7.69 9.21
C GLU A 306 -11.39 -8.10 7.81
N ALA A 307 -10.50 -8.08 6.80
CA ALA A 307 -10.84 -8.54 5.46
C ALA A 307 -11.21 -10.04 5.45
N ASN A 308 -10.49 -10.87 6.21
CA ASN A 308 -10.83 -12.28 6.36
C ASN A 308 -12.16 -12.48 7.11
N TYR A 309 -12.42 -11.68 8.14
CA TYR A 309 -13.65 -11.70 8.93
C TYR A 309 -14.87 -11.34 8.07
N GLU A 310 -14.85 -10.21 7.36
CA GLU A 310 -15.93 -9.75 6.49
C GLU A 310 -16.18 -10.70 5.29
N ALA A 311 -15.12 -11.31 4.75
CA ALA A 311 -15.26 -12.33 3.71
C ALA A 311 -15.99 -13.58 4.24
N ALA A 312 -15.87 -13.89 5.53
CA ALA A 312 -16.58 -14.99 6.17
C ALA A 312 -18.02 -14.64 6.59
N GLU A 313 -18.28 -13.39 6.98
CA GLU A 313 -19.50 -12.92 7.70
C GLU A 313 -20.70 -12.50 6.84
N ARG A 314 -20.63 -12.47 5.50
CA ARG A 314 -21.82 -12.16 4.66
C ARG A 314 -23.02 -13.11 4.85
N ILE A 315 -22.86 -14.18 5.66
CA ILE A 315 -23.95 -15.05 6.12
C ILE A 315 -24.67 -14.50 7.36
N ARG A 316 -24.03 -13.68 8.22
CA ARG A 316 -24.65 -13.21 9.47
C ARG A 316 -25.57 -11.99 9.28
N LYS A 317 -25.27 -11.09 8.34
CA LYS A 317 -26.04 -9.84 8.09
C LYS A 317 -27.20 -9.96 7.09
N ILE A 318 -27.25 -11.00 6.24
CA ILE A 318 -28.39 -11.25 5.33
C ILE A 318 -29.56 -11.97 6.05
N LEU A 319 -29.46 -12.22 7.36
CA LEU A 319 -30.51 -12.84 8.16
C LEU A 319 -31.47 -11.85 8.86
N THR A 320 -31.36 -10.54 8.63
CA THR A 320 -32.28 -9.55 9.21
C THR A 320 -33.31 -9.05 8.20
N LEU A 321 -34.31 -9.90 7.95
CA LEU A 321 -35.74 -9.58 7.81
C LEU A 321 -36.46 -10.86 7.37
N ILE A 322 -36.60 -11.80 8.30
CA ILE A 322 -37.69 -12.77 8.24
C ILE A 322 -38.62 -12.36 9.40
N PRO A 323 -39.88 -11.99 9.14
CA PRO A 323 -40.84 -11.72 10.20
C PRO A 323 -40.94 -12.97 11.07
N GLY A 324 -40.94 -12.76 12.38
CA GLY A 324 -40.64 -13.78 13.39
C GLY A 324 -41.17 -15.16 13.05
N ASN A 325 -40.26 -16.14 13.00
CA ASN A 325 -40.63 -17.53 13.16
C ASN A 325 -39.45 -18.34 13.69
N ARG A 326 -39.80 -19.20 14.64
CA ARG A 326 -38.99 -20.15 15.41
C ARG A 326 -37.86 -20.77 14.60
N SER A 327 -36.74 -21.04 15.29
CA SER A 327 -35.75 -22.02 14.87
C SER A 327 -36.43 -23.20 14.19
N ARG A 328 -36.32 -23.34 12.87
CA ARG A 328 -36.43 -24.65 12.22
C ARG A 328 -35.11 -25.37 12.47
N SER A 329 -34.97 -25.83 13.70
CA SER A 329 -34.23 -27.04 14.08
C SER A 329 -34.71 -28.21 13.22
N LEU A 330 -33.93 -29.31 13.17
CA LEU A 330 -34.33 -30.59 12.56
C LEU A 330 -35.85 -30.77 12.69
N GLY A 331 -36.55 -30.74 11.55
CA GLY A 331 -38.00 -30.52 11.54
C GLY A 331 -38.68 -31.41 12.56
N ASP A 332 -39.62 -30.82 13.31
CA ASP A 332 -40.53 -31.51 14.21
C ASP A 332 -41.22 -32.65 13.44
N GLN A 333 -40.57 -33.82 13.39
CA GLN A 333 -41.22 -35.03 12.93
C GLN A 333 -42.17 -35.39 14.05
N GLU A 334 -43.45 -35.12 13.83
CA GLU A 334 -44.48 -35.30 14.83
C GLU A 334 -44.67 -36.76 15.29
N ASN A 335 -44.01 -37.71 14.61
CA ASN A 335 -43.97 -39.13 14.97
C ASN A 335 -42.55 -39.71 14.82
N VAL A 336 -41.75 -39.60 15.89
CA VAL A 336 -40.46 -40.29 16.02
C VAL A 336 -40.67 -41.57 16.85
N ALA A 337 -40.62 -42.73 16.19
CA ALA A 337 -40.80 -44.02 16.86
C ALA A 337 -39.44 -44.64 17.22
N TYR A 338 -39.10 -44.62 18.51
CA TYR A 338 -37.92 -45.29 19.06
C TYR A 338 -38.16 -46.80 19.22
N SER A 339 -37.26 -47.63 18.67
CA SER A 339 -37.30 -49.08 18.91
C SER A 339 -36.88 -49.40 20.34
N ARG A 340 -37.17 -50.62 20.83
CA ARG A 340 -36.79 -51.05 22.19
C ARG A 340 -35.32 -50.81 22.49
N ALA A 341 -34.45 -51.18 21.55
CA ALA A 341 -33.01 -51.02 21.70
C ALA A 341 -32.51 -49.57 21.47
N ASP A 342 -33.31 -48.67 20.88
CA ASP A 342 -33.01 -47.23 20.92
C ASP A 342 -33.38 -46.62 22.28
N LYS A 343 -34.44 -47.12 22.93
CA LYS A 343 -34.83 -46.70 24.29
C LYS A 343 -33.81 -47.14 25.34
N GLU A 344 -33.32 -48.37 25.23
CA GLU A 344 -32.23 -48.89 26.08
C GLU A 344 -30.97 -48.00 25.97
N LEU A 345 -30.60 -47.57 24.75
CA LEU A 345 -29.48 -46.63 24.55
C LEU A 345 -29.74 -45.24 25.16
N ILE A 346 -30.99 -44.76 25.10
CA ILE A 346 -31.36 -43.47 25.71
C ILE A 346 -31.20 -43.54 27.23
N GLU A 347 -31.68 -44.62 27.86
CA GLU A 347 -31.56 -44.83 29.30
C GLU A 347 -30.10 -45.02 29.74
N GLU A 348 -29.31 -45.81 29.00
CA GLU A 348 -27.88 -46.04 29.27
C GLU A 348 -27.07 -44.74 29.22
N MET A 349 -27.40 -43.84 28.29
CA MET A 349 -26.74 -42.55 28.14
C MET A 349 -27.29 -41.47 29.09
N GLY A 350 -28.21 -41.82 30.00
CA GLY A 350 -28.80 -40.89 30.97
C GLY A 350 -29.80 -39.89 30.37
N GLY A 351 -30.33 -40.19 29.18
CA GLY A 351 -31.38 -39.40 28.52
C GLY A 351 -32.80 -39.85 28.93
N GLN A 352 -33.79 -39.01 28.65
CA GLN A 352 -35.20 -39.35 28.82
C GLN A 352 -35.86 -39.59 27.46
N VAL A 353 -36.67 -40.64 27.34
CA VAL A 353 -37.43 -40.93 26.11
C VAL A 353 -38.53 -39.87 25.96
N PRO A 354 -38.48 -39.02 24.92
CA PRO A 354 -39.46 -37.96 24.75
C PRO A 354 -40.81 -38.54 24.29
N PHE A 355 -41.91 -37.90 24.70
CA PHE A 355 -43.26 -38.22 24.21
C PHE A 355 -43.44 -37.89 22.71
N LYS A 356 -42.72 -36.87 22.22
CA LYS A 356 -42.73 -36.44 20.82
C LYS A 356 -41.38 -35.82 20.46
N GLY A 357 -40.88 -36.10 19.26
CA GLY A 357 -39.62 -35.55 18.77
C GLY A 357 -38.38 -36.36 19.17
N TRP A 358 -37.22 -35.70 19.16
CA TRP A 358 -35.92 -36.35 19.31
C TRP A 358 -35.48 -36.36 20.77
N ALA A 359 -34.78 -37.42 21.19
CA ALA A 359 -34.23 -37.54 22.53
C ALA A 359 -32.97 -36.69 22.64
N HIS A 360 -32.93 -35.83 23.64
CA HIS A 360 -31.82 -34.91 23.90
C HIS A 360 -31.06 -35.37 25.15
N LEU A 361 -29.73 -35.36 25.06
CA LEU A 361 -28.83 -35.58 26.19
C LEU A 361 -28.48 -34.26 26.88
N SER A 362 -28.07 -34.34 28.14
CA SER A 362 -27.66 -33.17 28.94
C SER A 362 -26.46 -32.41 28.35
N ASP A 363 -25.64 -33.09 27.55
CA ASP A 363 -24.48 -32.53 26.84
C ASP A 363 -24.83 -31.84 25.51
N GLY A 364 -26.12 -31.79 25.13
CA GLY A 364 -26.60 -31.16 23.91
C GLY A 364 -26.57 -32.06 22.67
N ARG A 365 -26.16 -33.33 22.78
CA ARG A 365 -26.25 -34.32 21.68
C ARG A 365 -27.66 -34.88 21.55
N ILE A 366 -28.01 -35.31 20.33
CA ILE A 366 -29.35 -35.82 19.99
C ILE A 366 -29.27 -37.31 19.65
N ILE A 367 -30.09 -38.14 20.28
CA ILE A 367 -30.21 -39.56 19.97
C ILE A 367 -31.28 -39.78 18.89
N ILE A 368 -30.88 -40.43 17.79
CA ILE A 368 -31.71 -40.68 16.61
C ILE A 368 -32.08 -42.17 16.54
N PRO A 369 -33.35 -42.53 16.28
CA PRO A 369 -33.71 -43.92 16.00
C PRO A 369 -32.97 -44.47 14.78
N ALA A 370 -32.51 -45.71 14.84
CA ALA A 370 -31.73 -46.34 13.78
C ALA A 370 -32.40 -46.25 12.38
N LYS A 371 -33.74 -46.30 12.32
CA LYS A 371 -34.53 -46.19 11.08
C LYS A 371 -34.39 -44.83 10.37
N GLN A 372 -34.13 -43.76 11.12
CA GLN A 372 -34.09 -42.38 10.61
C GLN A 372 -32.67 -41.91 10.29
N VAL A 373 -31.64 -42.59 10.81
CA VAL A 373 -30.22 -42.26 10.59
C VAL A 373 -29.89 -42.11 9.10
N ARG A 374 -30.33 -43.05 8.25
CA ARG A 374 -30.05 -42.99 6.80
C ARG A 374 -30.66 -41.76 6.13
N GLY A 375 -31.84 -41.34 6.55
CA GLY A 375 -32.48 -40.12 6.04
C GLY A 375 -31.68 -38.88 6.41
N VAL A 376 -31.28 -38.77 7.68
CA VAL A 376 -30.48 -37.65 8.20
C VAL A 376 -29.11 -37.58 7.55
N VAL A 377 -28.41 -38.72 7.44
CA VAL A 377 -27.10 -38.80 6.79
C VAL A 377 -27.20 -38.40 5.32
N LYS A 378 -28.20 -38.91 4.58
CA LYS A 378 -28.41 -38.57 3.17
C LYS A 378 -28.70 -37.07 2.99
N GLU A 379 -29.50 -36.48 3.88
CA GLU A 379 -29.80 -35.05 3.84
C GLU A 379 -28.55 -34.20 4.10
N HIS A 380 -27.75 -34.55 5.11
CA HIS A 380 -26.52 -33.84 5.44
C HIS A 380 -25.45 -34.03 4.35
N ARG A 381 -25.34 -35.23 3.77
CA ARG A 381 -24.45 -35.52 2.64
C ARG A 381 -24.81 -34.70 1.41
N ASN A 382 -26.11 -34.60 1.09
CA ASN A 382 -26.58 -33.77 -0.02
C ASN A 382 -26.38 -32.27 0.22
N LYS A 383 -26.43 -31.81 1.46
CA LYS A 383 -26.21 -30.39 1.82
C LYS A 383 -24.74 -30.00 1.86
N THR A 384 -23.85 -30.91 2.26
CA THR A 384 -22.44 -30.58 2.56
C THR A 384 -21.45 -31.11 1.52
N HIS A 385 -21.83 -32.13 0.75
CA HIS A 385 -20.97 -32.86 -0.19
C HIS A 385 -19.66 -33.38 0.42
N TRP A 386 -19.63 -33.62 1.74
CA TRP A 386 -18.46 -34.14 2.42
C TRP A 386 -18.21 -35.62 2.12
N GLY A 387 -16.94 -36.02 2.14
CA GLY A 387 -16.54 -37.43 2.14
C GLY A 387 -16.98 -38.14 3.43
N ALA A 388 -17.02 -39.48 3.40
CA ALA A 388 -17.56 -40.30 4.49
C ALA A 388 -16.94 -39.97 5.85
N ASP A 389 -15.60 -39.90 5.92
CA ASP A 389 -14.90 -39.64 7.19
C ASP A 389 -15.23 -38.27 7.78
N SER A 390 -15.20 -37.22 6.96
CA SER A 390 -15.52 -35.85 7.41
C SER A 390 -16.98 -35.70 7.83
N LEU A 391 -17.89 -36.40 7.13
CA LEU A 391 -19.31 -36.41 7.46
C LEU A 391 -19.56 -37.14 8.79
N TYR A 392 -18.90 -38.27 9.01
CA TYR A 392 -19.01 -39.03 10.26
C TYR A 392 -18.50 -38.21 11.44
N GLN A 393 -17.31 -37.60 11.33
CA GLN A 393 -16.73 -36.78 12.40
C GLN A 393 -17.64 -35.61 12.80
N PHE A 394 -18.28 -34.95 11.83
CA PHE A 394 -19.22 -33.88 12.12
C PHE A 394 -20.53 -34.38 12.75
N LEU A 395 -21.12 -35.45 12.22
CA LEU A 395 -22.39 -35.97 12.73
C LEU A 395 -22.21 -36.58 14.12
N HIS A 396 -21.11 -37.28 14.38
CA HIS A 396 -20.83 -37.91 15.67
C HIS A 396 -20.69 -36.90 16.83
N GLN A 397 -20.26 -35.67 16.54
CA GLN A 397 -20.21 -34.59 17.53
C GLN A 397 -21.60 -34.12 17.98
N LYS A 398 -22.65 -34.34 17.18
CA LYS A 398 -24.00 -33.78 17.44
C LYS A 398 -25.09 -34.84 17.58
N LEU A 399 -24.87 -36.01 17.00
CA LEU A 399 -25.87 -37.06 16.83
C LEU A 399 -25.32 -38.38 17.31
N ILE A 400 -26.16 -39.14 18.00
CA ILE A 400 -25.88 -40.49 18.45
C ILE A 400 -26.92 -41.40 17.82
N GLY A 401 -26.46 -42.42 17.11
CA GLY A 401 -27.33 -43.42 16.50
C GLY A 401 -26.57 -44.73 16.38
N ARG A 402 -27.24 -45.83 16.71
CA ARG A 402 -26.63 -47.17 16.77
C ARG A 402 -25.96 -47.59 15.46
N ASN A 403 -26.51 -47.15 14.34
CA ASN A 403 -26.00 -47.47 13.00
C ASN A 403 -25.33 -46.27 12.31
N LEU A 404 -24.98 -45.20 13.05
CA LEU A 404 -24.46 -43.96 12.45
C LEU A 404 -23.17 -44.20 11.66
N TYR A 405 -22.21 -44.93 12.24
CA TYR A 405 -20.93 -45.22 11.59
C TYR A 405 -21.11 -46.10 10.34
N THR A 406 -21.96 -47.12 10.40
CA THR A 406 -22.21 -48.03 9.26
C THR A 406 -23.07 -47.41 8.16
N THR A 407 -23.70 -46.26 8.41
CA THR A 407 -24.63 -45.61 7.47
C THR A 407 -24.02 -44.42 6.73
N VAL A 408 -23.01 -43.77 7.32
CA VAL A 408 -22.21 -42.71 6.68
C VAL A 408 -21.29 -43.32 5.63
#